data_AF-A0A1C6JSJ4-F1
#
_entry.id   AF-A0A1C6JSJ4-F1
#
_cell.length_a   1.000
_cell.length_b   1.000
_cell.length_c   1.000
_cell.angle_alpha   90.00
_cell.angle_beta   90.00
_cell.angle_gamma   90.00
#
_symmetry.space_group_name_H-M   'P 1'
#
loop_
_entity.id
_entity.type
_entity.pdbx_description
1 polymer ?
#
loop_
_entity_poly.entity_id
_entity_poly.type
_entity_poly.pdbx_seq_one_letter_code
_entity_poly.pdbx_strand_id
1 'polypeptide(L)'
;MSEIDTCRESVEAVKITVNALQYTGISIKNTLSESIYQLNRWYEQRKDSTYLEAALIQIRAYMELGFDYKDNYQLFDSILKKLGTCREMIFPKKFYNAKKINLNPNSVRSMIRTWSCSPYHTMPIKEVVDDIIEKVKSHKNGIYTYCRNNRPGVGDNNDMYLLVINDQECYFHDVKKNKFYEFNI
;
A
#
# COMPACT_ATOMS: atom_id res chain seq x y z
N MET A 1 17.16 6.35 -20.58
CA MET A 1 16.34 5.74 -19.54
C MET A 1 16.82 4.32 -19.37
N SER A 2 17.28 3.94 -18.17
CA SER A 2 17.75 2.59 -17.92
C SER A 2 16.57 1.62 -17.77
N GLU A 3 16.72 0.33 -18.06
CA GLU A 3 15.66 -0.70 -17.87
C GLU A 3 15.09 -0.70 -16.43
N ILE A 4 15.88 -0.23 -15.47
CA ILE A 4 15.50 -0.05 -14.05
C ILE A 4 14.47 1.09 -13.89
N ASP A 5 14.57 2.17 -14.67
CA ASP A 5 13.64 3.31 -14.62
C ASP A 5 12.26 2.92 -15.16
N THR A 6 12.21 2.13 -16.25
CA THR A 6 10.96 1.63 -16.85
C THR A 6 10.18 0.70 -15.92
N CYS A 7 10.89 -0.12 -15.12
CA CYS A 7 10.27 -0.98 -14.12
C CYS A 7 9.57 -0.16 -13.01
N ARG A 8 10.15 0.98 -12.59
CA ARG A 8 9.59 1.81 -11.52
C ARG A 8 8.31 2.54 -11.96
N GLU A 9 8.32 3.14 -13.13
CA GLU A 9 7.13 3.84 -13.67
C GLU A 9 5.94 2.89 -13.81
N SER A 10 6.19 1.66 -14.25
CA SER A 10 5.17 0.63 -14.38
C SER A 10 4.59 0.22 -13.02
N VAL A 11 5.42 0.10 -11.98
CA VAL A 11 4.97 -0.17 -10.61
C VAL A 11 4.09 0.97 -10.08
N GLU A 12 4.48 2.22 -10.28
CA GLU A 12 3.67 3.39 -9.89
C GLU A 12 2.32 3.43 -10.63
N ALA A 13 2.30 3.13 -11.94
CA ALA A 13 1.07 3.08 -12.72
C ALA A 13 0.08 2.02 -12.22
N VAL A 14 0.58 0.83 -11.84
CA VAL A 14 -0.25 -0.21 -11.20
C VAL A 14 -0.84 0.31 -9.90
N LYS A 15 -0.03 0.91 -9.02
CA LYS A 15 -0.49 1.46 -7.73
C LYS A 15 -1.57 2.53 -7.92
N ILE A 16 -1.39 3.45 -8.86
CA ILE A 16 -2.39 4.49 -9.18
C ILE A 16 -3.70 3.84 -9.64
N THR A 17 -3.60 2.86 -10.53
CA THR A 17 -4.77 2.18 -11.11
C THR A 17 -5.57 1.45 -10.04
N VAL A 18 -4.92 0.69 -9.17
CA VAL A 18 -5.63 -0.05 -8.12
C VAL A 18 -6.13 0.86 -6.99
N ASN A 19 -5.47 1.99 -6.73
CA ASN A 19 -5.98 2.97 -5.76
C ASN A 19 -7.34 3.57 -6.17
N ALA A 20 -7.69 3.57 -7.47
CA ALA A 20 -9.03 3.97 -7.90
C ALA A 20 -10.13 3.06 -7.31
N LEU A 21 -9.80 1.82 -6.92
CA LEU A 21 -10.73 0.85 -6.33
C LEU A 21 -11.09 1.14 -4.86
N GLN A 22 -10.34 2.02 -4.18
CA GLN A 22 -10.61 2.37 -2.78
C GLN A 22 -12.05 2.88 -2.59
N TYR A 23 -12.61 3.56 -3.59
CA TYR A 23 -13.94 4.16 -3.52
C TYR A 23 -15.08 3.24 -3.98
N THR A 24 -14.78 2.00 -4.38
CA THR A 24 -15.77 1.07 -4.95
C THR A 24 -16.13 -0.08 -4.02
N GLY A 25 -15.53 -0.15 -2.82
CA GLY A 25 -15.71 -1.25 -1.88
C GLY A 25 -15.00 -2.55 -2.28
N ILE A 26 -14.23 -2.53 -3.36
CA ILE A 26 -13.45 -3.68 -3.84
C ILE A 26 -12.10 -3.72 -3.12
N SER A 27 -11.71 -4.89 -2.63
CA SER A 27 -10.40 -5.09 -1.99
C SER A 27 -9.26 -4.99 -3.01
N ILE A 28 -8.35 -4.04 -2.78
CA ILE A 28 -7.13 -3.88 -3.59
C ILE A 28 -6.25 -5.13 -3.49
N LYS A 29 -6.05 -5.64 -2.27
CA LYS A 29 -5.24 -6.83 -2.01
C LYS A 29 -5.74 -8.04 -2.77
N ASN A 30 -7.04 -8.33 -2.70
CA ASN A 30 -7.62 -9.46 -3.41
C ASN A 30 -7.58 -9.26 -4.92
N THR A 31 -7.85 -8.04 -5.40
CA THR A 31 -7.80 -7.72 -6.84
C THR A 31 -6.41 -7.91 -7.43
N LEU A 32 -5.37 -7.42 -6.75
CA LEU A 32 -3.99 -7.63 -7.16
C LEU A 32 -3.60 -9.11 -7.11
N SER A 33 -3.97 -9.82 -6.03
CA SER A 33 -3.68 -11.25 -5.89
C SER A 33 -4.31 -12.07 -7.04
N GLU A 34 -5.57 -11.77 -7.37
CA GLU A 34 -6.29 -12.43 -8.47
C GLU A 34 -5.69 -12.08 -9.83
N SER A 35 -5.35 -10.80 -10.06
CA SER A 35 -4.69 -10.36 -11.29
C SER A 35 -3.34 -11.07 -11.50
N ILE A 36 -2.52 -11.17 -10.45
CA ILE A 36 -1.24 -11.91 -10.47
C ILE A 36 -1.47 -13.40 -10.77
N TYR A 37 -2.50 -13.99 -10.17
CA TYR A 37 -2.88 -15.39 -10.43
C TYR A 37 -3.26 -15.61 -11.90
N GLN A 38 -4.08 -14.74 -12.49
CA GLN A 38 -4.48 -14.83 -13.89
C GLN A 38 -3.29 -14.70 -14.85
N LEU A 39 -2.35 -13.77 -14.57
CA LEU A 39 -1.12 -13.64 -15.35
C LEU A 39 -0.30 -14.94 -15.32
N ASN A 40 -0.15 -15.57 -14.16
CA ASN A 40 0.53 -16.86 -14.06
C ASN A 40 -0.20 -17.98 -14.83
N ARG A 41 -1.54 -18.01 -14.83
CA ARG A 41 -2.32 -18.96 -15.63
C ARG A 41 -2.13 -18.76 -17.13
N TRP A 42 -2.11 -17.51 -17.61
CA TRP A 42 -1.86 -17.22 -19.02
C TRP A 42 -0.47 -17.62 -19.45
N TYR A 43 0.55 -17.41 -18.60
CA TYR A 43 1.87 -17.98 -18.81
C TYR A 43 1.82 -19.50 -18.94
N GLU A 44 1.09 -20.20 -18.06
CA GLU A 44 1.03 -21.66 -18.10
C GLU A 44 0.44 -22.19 -19.42
N GLN A 45 -0.52 -21.46 -20.00
CA GLN A 45 -1.17 -21.79 -21.27
C GLN A 45 -0.32 -21.42 -22.49
N ARG A 46 0.30 -20.24 -22.49
CA ARG A 46 0.95 -19.65 -23.68
C ARG A 46 2.47 -19.75 -23.68
N LYS A 47 3.07 -20.03 -22.52
CA LYS A 47 4.53 -20.05 -22.27
C LYS A 47 5.27 -18.75 -22.61
N ASP A 48 4.55 -17.64 -22.63
CA ASP A 48 5.09 -16.31 -22.89
C ASP A 48 5.56 -15.64 -21.58
N SER A 49 6.86 -15.41 -21.45
CA SER A 49 7.48 -14.86 -20.23
C SER A 49 7.06 -13.43 -19.92
N THR A 50 6.53 -12.68 -20.89
CA THR A 50 6.03 -11.31 -20.66
C THR A 50 4.91 -11.27 -19.61
N TYR A 51 4.10 -12.33 -19.51
CA TYR A 51 3.10 -12.46 -18.44
C TYR A 51 3.72 -12.57 -17.06
N LEU A 52 4.85 -13.27 -16.93
CA LEU A 52 5.57 -13.39 -15.66
C LEU A 52 6.25 -12.06 -15.29
N GLU A 53 6.78 -11.32 -16.25
CA GLU A 53 7.34 -9.99 -16.04
C GLU A 53 6.26 -9.00 -15.56
N ALA A 54 5.08 -9.01 -16.20
CA ALA A 54 3.93 -8.23 -15.75
C ALA A 54 3.49 -8.62 -14.32
N ALA A 55 3.47 -9.94 -14.02
CA ALA A 55 3.15 -10.43 -12.70
C ALA A 55 4.17 -9.95 -11.66
N LEU A 56 5.47 -9.92 -12.01
CA LEU A 56 6.53 -9.42 -11.12
C LEU A 56 6.34 -7.93 -10.79
N ILE A 57 5.97 -7.11 -11.78
CA ILE A 57 5.64 -5.69 -11.57
C ILE A 57 4.48 -5.56 -10.58
N GLN A 58 3.44 -6.38 -10.74
CA GLN A 58 2.28 -6.38 -9.83
C GLN A 58 2.61 -6.90 -8.43
N ILE A 59 3.46 -7.93 -8.29
CA ILE A 59 3.96 -8.41 -6.98
C ILE A 59 4.73 -7.28 -6.29
N ARG A 60 5.57 -6.55 -7.03
CA ARG A 60 6.29 -5.40 -6.47
C ARG A 60 5.34 -4.31 -6.02
N ALA A 61 4.34 -3.95 -6.83
CA ALA A 61 3.30 -3.01 -6.43
C ALA A 61 2.55 -3.48 -5.18
N TYR A 62 2.17 -4.76 -5.12
CA TYR A 62 1.52 -5.38 -3.96
C TYR A 62 2.35 -5.21 -2.67
N MET A 63 3.66 -5.48 -2.72
CA MET A 63 4.53 -5.33 -1.56
C MET A 63 4.81 -3.85 -1.22
N GLU A 64 4.96 -2.97 -2.23
CA GLU A 64 5.14 -1.52 -2.02
C GLU A 64 3.88 -0.85 -1.47
N LEU A 65 2.70 -1.45 -1.70
CA LEU A 65 1.45 -1.09 -1.06
C LEU A 65 1.34 -1.61 0.38
N GLY A 66 2.37 -2.29 0.89
CA GLY A 66 2.46 -2.74 2.28
C GLY A 66 1.85 -4.11 2.55
N PHE A 67 1.26 -4.78 1.56
CA PHE A 67 0.67 -6.10 1.76
C PHE A 67 1.76 -7.17 1.98
N ASP A 68 1.49 -8.14 2.87
CA ASP A 68 2.47 -9.16 3.23
C ASP A 68 2.65 -10.17 2.09
N TYR A 69 3.90 -10.35 1.65
CA TYR A 69 4.29 -11.38 0.69
C TYR A 69 3.81 -12.78 1.11
N LYS A 70 3.76 -13.05 2.42
CA LYS A 70 3.36 -14.36 2.97
C LYS A 70 1.94 -14.75 2.61
N ASP A 71 1.06 -13.79 2.37
CA ASP A 71 -0.34 -14.04 2.03
C ASP A 71 -0.49 -14.87 0.75
N ASN A 72 0.44 -14.71 -0.19
CA ASN A 72 0.43 -15.35 -1.50
C ASN A 72 1.76 -16.06 -1.83
N TYR A 73 2.49 -16.51 -0.81
CA TYR A 73 3.88 -16.95 -0.97
C TYR A 73 4.04 -18.07 -2.01
N GLN A 74 3.10 -19.02 -2.09
CA GLN A 74 3.17 -20.14 -3.03
C GLN A 74 3.13 -19.67 -4.48
N LEU A 75 2.21 -18.75 -4.78
CA LEU A 75 2.04 -18.18 -6.11
C LEU A 75 3.25 -17.30 -6.47
N PHE A 76 3.66 -16.42 -5.55
CA PHE A 76 4.75 -15.49 -5.80
C PHE A 76 6.09 -16.22 -5.97
N ASP A 77 6.42 -17.20 -5.12
CA ASP A 77 7.63 -18.00 -5.25
C ASP A 77 7.62 -18.80 -6.56
N SER A 78 6.46 -19.32 -6.98
CA SER A 78 6.33 -20.04 -8.26
C SER A 78 6.68 -19.15 -9.45
N ILE A 79 6.16 -17.91 -9.47
CA ILE A 79 6.45 -16.91 -10.52
C ILE A 79 7.95 -16.55 -10.52
N LEU A 80 8.52 -16.25 -9.35
CA LEU A 80 9.95 -15.90 -9.23
C LEU A 80 10.85 -17.04 -9.71
N LYS A 81 10.55 -18.30 -9.31
CA LYS A 81 11.29 -19.48 -9.77
C LYS A 81 11.21 -19.66 -11.28
N LYS A 82 10.04 -19.45 -11.88
CA LYS A 82 9.85 -19.53 -13.35
C LYS A 82 10.67 -18.45 -14.09
N LEU A 83 10.87 -17.29 -13.47
CA LEU A 83 11.74 -16.21 -13.97
C LEU A 83 13.24 -16.42 -13.68
N GLY A 84 13.61 -17.52 -13.00
CA GLY A 84 15.01 -17.78 -12.62
C GLY A 84 15.54 -16.82 -11.55
N THR A 85 14.65 -16.22 -10.74
CA THR A 85 15.02 -15.29 -9.66
C THR A 85 14.49 -15.78 -8.31
N CYS A 86 14.84 -15.07 -7.23
CA CYS A 86 14.32 -15.33 -5.90
C CYS A 86 13.95 -14.04 -5.18
N ARG A 87 13.17 -14.19 -4.10
CA ARG A 87 12.70 -13.06 -3.30
C ARG A 87 13.85 -12.20 -2.81
N GLU A 88 14.95 -12.79 -2.37
CA GLU A 88 16.10 -12.07 -1.81
C GLU A 88 16.81 -11.20 -2.86
N MET A 89 16.80 -11.61 -4.13
CA MET A 89 17.39 -10.89 -5.24
C MET A 89 16.53 -9.69 -5.68
N ILE A 90 15.21 -9.89 -5.78
CA ILE A 90 14.29 -8.85 -6.26
C ILE A 90 13.84 -7.90 -5.12
N PHE A 91 13.68 -8.44 -3.92
CA PHE A 91 13.06 -7.76 -2.78
C PHE A 91 14.01 -7.75 -1.56
N PRO A 92 15.12 -6.98 -1.59
CA PRO A 92 16.02 -6.90 -0.45
C PRO A 92 15.29 -6.38 0.79
N LYS A 93 15.48 -7.05 1.93
CA LYS A 93 14.73 -6.93 3.21
C LYS A 93 14.47 -5.52 3.77
N LYS A 94 15.10 -4.47 3.23
CA LYS A 94 14.98 -3.09 3.72
C LYS A 94 13.73 -2.35 3.20
N PHE A 95 13.04 -2.86 2.17
CA PHE A 95 12.00 -2.10 1.46
C PHE A 95 10.55 -2.62 1.61
N TYR A 96 10.33 -3.84 2.12
CA TYR A 96 9.04 -4.54 1.94
C TYR A 96 8.39 -5.11 3.20
N ASN A 97 8.66 -4.50 4.36
CA ASN A 97 7.88 -4.78 5.56
C ASN A 97 7.12 -3.51 5.92
N ALA A 98 5.78 -3.57 5.91
CA ALA A 98 4.98 -2.53 6.56
C ALA A 98 5.45 -2.42 8.01
N LYS A 99 5.71 -1.18 8.46
CA LYS A 99 6.15 -0.98 9.83
C LYS A 99 4.96 -1.30 10.73
N LYS A 100 5.06 -2.38 11.51
CA LYS A 100 4.06 -2.72 12.51
C LYS A 100 4.12 -1.72 13.66
N ILE A 101 2.98 -1.13 13.97
CA ILE A 101 2.82 -0.05 14.95
C ILE A 101 1.92 -0.56 16.08
N ASN A 102 2.39 -0.44 17.31
CA ASN A 102 1.55 -0.69 18.48
C ASN A 102 0.50 0.41 18.60
N LEU A 103 -0.73 0.05 18.97
CA LEU A 103 -1.85 0.98 19.06
C LEU A 103 -1.79 1.86 20.34
N ASN A 104 -0.77 2.70 20.43
CA ASN A 104 -0.60 3.70 21.49
C ASN A 104 -0.34 5.10 20.90
N PRO A 105 -0.68 6.18 21.63
CA PRO A 105 -0.61 7.55 21.12
C PRO A 105 0.75 7.93 20.53
N ASN A 106 1.86 7.56 21.19
CA ASN A 106 3.20 7.90 20.74
C ASN A 106 3.57 7.20 19.42
N SER A 107 3.20 5.93 19.30
CA SER A 107 3.51 5.12 18.12
C SER A 107 2.66 5.55 16.93
N VAL A 108 1.37 5.82 17.15
CA VAL A 108 0.46 6.38 16.13
C VAL A 108 0.94 7.77 15.69
N ARG A 109 1.27 8.65 16.66
CA ARG A 109 1.83 9.98 16.38
C ARG A 109 3.13 9.93 15.58
N SER A 110 3.94 8.88 15.75
CA SER A 110 5.19 8.70 15.03
C SER A 110 5.01 8.40 13.53
N MET A 111 3.85 7.85 13.14
CA MET A 111 3.50 7.65 11.72
C MET A 111 3.35 8.99 10.99
N ILE A 112 2.88 10.00 11.73
CA ILE A 112 2.59 11.34 11.24
C ILE A 112 3.76 12.27 11.60
N ARG A 113 4.88 12.24 10.86
CA ARG A 113 6.10 13.00 11.26
C ARG A 113 5.86 14.47 11.57
N THR A 114 5.16 15.16 10.68
CA THR A 114 4.99 16.61 10.75
C THR A 114 3.52 16.91 10.61
N TRP A 115 2.92 17.61 11.57
CA TRP A 115 1.57 18.17 11.46
C TRP A 115 1.70 19.68 11.43
N SER A 116 1.08 20.33 10.46
CA SER A 116 1.23 21.79 10.34
C SER A 116 0.32 22.48 11.36
N CYS A 117 0.68 23.69 11.82
CA CYS A 117 -0.23 24.57 12.55
C CYS A 117 -1.16 25.35 11.58
N SER A 118 -1.29 24.88 10.33
CA SER A 118 -2.12 25.51 9.32
C SER A 118 -3.59 25.41 9.74
N PRO A 119 -4.39 26.48 9.65
CA PRO A 119 -5.82 26.40 9.94
C PRO A 119 -6.57 25.48 8.95
N TYR A 120 -5.91 25.06 7.87
CA TYR A 120 -6.45 24.19 6.83
C TYR A 120 -6.17 22.69 7.08
N HIS A 121 -5.68 22.29 8.25
CA HIS A 121 -5.60 20.86 8.59
C HIS A 121 -6.99 20.29 8.91
N THR A 122 -7.21 18.98 8.70
CA THR A 122 -8.50 18.35 8.99
C THR A 122 -8.93 18.54 10.45
N MET A 123 -8.00 18.37 11.39
CA MET A 123 -8.20 18.59 12.82
C MET A 123 -6.83 18.70 13.53
N PRO A 124 -6.78 19.15 14.80
CA PRO A 124 -5.55 19.15 15.59
C PRO A 124 -4.90 17.77 15.69
N ILE A 125 -3.56 17.72 15.70
CA ILE A 125 -2.83 16.44 15.70
C ILE A 125 -3.18 15.51 16.86
N LYS A 126 -3.55 16.07 18.03
CA LYS A 126 -3.98 15.28 19.18
C LYS A 126 -5.28 14.55 18.86
N GLU A 127 -6.26 15.27 18.33
CA GLU A 127 -7.55 14.72 17.91
C GLU A 127 -7.37 13.67 16.80
N VAL A 128 -6.49 13.91 15.82
CA VAL A 128 -6.17 12.89 14.79
C VAL A 128 -5.68 11.59 15.42
N VAL A 129 -4.74 11.69 16.37
CA VAL A 129 -4.16 10.49 17.02
C VAL A 129 -5.22 9.76 17.84
N ASP A 130 -6.02 10.49 18.61
CA ASP A 130 -7.08 9.92 19.44
C ASP A 130 -8.17 9.26 18.58
N ASP A 131 -8.56 9.90 17.49
CA ASP A 131 -9.56 9.42 16.53
C ASP A 131 -9.10 8.18 15.75
N ILE A 132 -7.83 8.13 15.30
CA ILE A 132 -7.25 6.91 14.70
C ILE A 132 -7.30 5.76 15.72
N ILE A 133 -6.87 5.99 16.95
CA ILE A 133 -6.87 4.95 17.99
C ILE A 133 -8.29 4.47 18.27
N GLU A 134 -9.26 5.38 18.40
CA GLU A 134 -10.65 5.03 18.64
C GLU A 134 -11.21 4.19 17.49
N LYS A 135 -11.06 4.62 16.24
CA LYS A 135 -11.58 3.93 15.06
C LYS A 135 -10.98 2.55 14.88
N VAL A 136 -9.68 2.40 15.09
CA VAL A 136 -9.00 1.10 15.02
C VAL A 136 -9.46 0.19 16.17
N LYS A 137 -9.55 0.69 17.40
CA LYS A 137 -10.03 -0.11 18.56
C LYS A 137 -11.48 -0.57 18.43
N SER A 138 -12.34 0.31 17.92
CA SER A 138 -13.76 0.03 17.73
C SER A 138 -14.05 -0.70 16.41
N HIS A 139 -13.02 -0.99 15.61
CA HIS A 139 -13.13 -1.60 14.28
C HIS A 139 -14.22 -0.93 13.42
N LYS A 140 -14.21 0.41 13.40
CA LYS A 140 -15.16 1.20 12.62
C LYS A 140 -14.79 1.10 11.14
N ASN A 141 -15.47 0.22 10.42
CA ASN A 141 -15.26 0.04 8.98
C ASN A 141 -15.46 1.36 8.22
N GLY A 142 -14.52 1.66 7.33
CA GLY A 142 -14.52 2.87 6.54
C GLY A 142 -13.14 3.29 6.05
N ILE A 143 -13.14 4.30 5.19
CA ILE A 143 -11.94 4.99 4.71
C ILE A 143 -11.98 6.40 5.28
N TYR A 144 -10.97 6.75 6.06
CA TYR A 144 -10.86 8.05 6.72
C TYR A 144 -9.65 8.80 6.20
N THR A 145 -9.88 10.05 5.80
CA THR A 145 -8.84 10.91 5.22
C THR A 145 -8.43 11.99 6.22
N TYR A 146 -7.13 12.12 6.46
CA TYR A 146 -6.55 13.16 7.29
C TYR A 146 -5.58 14.00 6.45
N CYS A 147 -5.83 15.29 6.36
CA CYS A 147 -5.02 16.23 5.61
C CYS A 147 -4.26 17.13 6.57
N ARG A 148 -2.94 17.19 6.38
CA ARG A 148 -2.09 18.11 7.14
C ARG A 148 -2.31 19.56 6.73
N ASN A 149 -2.66 19.80 5.47
CA ASN A 149 -2.84 21.13 4.91
C ASN A 149 -3.70 21.07 3.64
N ASN A 150 -4.99 21.33 3.78
CA ASN A 150 -5.97 21.32 2.69
C ASN A 150 -6.30 22.76 2.25
N ARG A 151 -5.29 23.52 1.81
CA ARG A 151 -5.48 24.91 1.38
C ARG A 151 -6.28 24.97 0.08
N PRO A 152 -7.41 25.71 0.02
CA PRO A 152 -8.17 25.88 -1.21
C PRO A 152 -7.33 26.56 -2.30
N GLY A 153 -7.40 26.06 -3.54
CA GLY A 153 -6.75 26.68 -4.70
C GLY A 153 -5.24 26.43 -4.84
N VAL A 154 -4.60 25.77 -3.88
CA VAL A 154 -3.23 25.25 -4.03
C VAL A 154 -3.37 23.78 -4.44
N GLY A 155 -3.09 23.47 -5.72
CA GLY A 155 -3.23 22.12 -6.27
C GLY A 155 -2.61 21.05 -5.38
N ASP A 156 -3.28 19.89 -5.29
CA ASP A 156 -3.06 18.76 -4.38
C ASP A 156 -1.74 18.84 -3.61
N ASN A 157 -1.78 19.55 -2.48
CA ASN A 157 -0.68 19.52 -1.55
C ASN A 157 -0.77 18.16 -0.87
N ASN A 158 -0.06 17.19 -1.47
CA ASN A 158 -0.13 15.74 -1.30
C ASN A 158 0.10 15.22 0.15
N ASP A 159 0.06 16.07 1.19
CA ASP A 159 0.18 15.73 2.60
C ASP A 159 -1.14 15.10 3.15
N MET A 160 -1.63 14.08 2.44
CA MET A 160 -2.80 13.29 2.77
C MET A 160 -2.38 11.98 3.45
N TYR A 161 -3.16 11.59 4.45
CA TYR A 161 -3.08 10.30 5.10
C TYR A 161 -4.42 9.59 4.98
N LEU A 162 -4.39 8.29 4.71
CA LEU A 162 -5.59 7.45 4.62
C LEU A 162 -5.53 6.39 5.72
N LEU A 163 -6.63 6.24 6.46
CA LEU A 163 -6.86 5.11 7.35
C LEU A 163 -7.94 4.25 6.72
N VAL A 164 -7.60 3.02 6.39
CA VAL A 164 -8.54 2.05 5.84
C VAL A 164 -8.78 0.98 6.89
N ILE A 165 -10.05 0.79 7.23
CA ILE A 165 -10.51 -0.24 8.16
C ILE A 165 -11.63 -1.02 7.47
N ASN A 166 -11.45 -2.32 7.32
CA ASN A 166 -12.49 -3.24 6.89
C ASN A 166 -12.29 -4.60 7.58
N ASP A 167 -13.21 -5.54 7.36
CA ASP A 167 -13.20 -6.86 7.99
C ASP A 167 -11.93 -7.69 7.69
N GLN A 168 -11.21 -7.36 6.61
CA GLN A 168 -10.02 -8.07 6.14
C GLN A 168 -8.71 -7.35 6.46
N GLU A 169 -8.73 -6.01 6.55
CA GLU A 169 -7.55 -5.17 6.55
C GLU A 169 -7.72 -3.92 7.42
N CYS A 170 -6.65 -3.57 8.15
CA CYS A 170 -6.57 -2.33 8.90
C CYS A 170 -5.18 -1.71 8.73
N TYR A 171 -5.08 -0.61 7.98
CA TYR A 171 -3.80 0.06 7.72
C TYR A 171 -3.92 1.58 7.64
N PHE A 172 -2.80 2.24 7.88
CA PHE A 172 -2.62 3.67 7.74
C PHE A 172 -1.59 3.95 6.64
N HIS A 173 -1.94 4.80 5.67
CA HIS A 173 -1.16 5.12 4.49
C HIS A 173 -0.79 6.60 4.45
N ASP A 174 0.51 6.89 4.44
CA ASP A 174 1.06 8.21 4.09
C ASP A 174 1.16 8.28 2.56
N VAL A 175 0.17 8.95 1.95
CA VAL A 175 -0.01 9.00 0.48
C VAL A 175 1.21 9.64 -0.17
N LYS A 176 1.72 10.75 0.39
CA LYS A 176 2.87 11.49 -0.15
C LYS A 176 4.12 10.64 -0.27
N LYS A 177 4.40 9.85 0.77
CA LYS A 177 5.61 9.05 0.87
C LYS A 177 5.42 7.61 0.42
N ASN A 178 4.20 7.26 0.04
CA ASN A 178 3.77 5.91 -0.25
C ASN A 178 4.21 4.93 0.85
N LYS A 179 3.93 5.25 2.12
CA LYS A 179 4.30 4.41 3.28
C LYS A 179 3.06 3.87 3.97
N PHE A 180 3.02 2.56 4.14
CA PHE A 180 1.97 1.85 4.85
C PHE A 180 2.43 1.44 6.24
N TYR A 181 1.52 1.56 7.19
CA TYR A 181 1.68 1.16 8.57
C TYR A 181 0.52 0.24 8.92
N GLU A 182 0.84 -0.92 9.49
CA GLU A 182 -0.14 -1.86 10.03
C GLU A 182 -0.20 -1.73 11.54
N PHE A 183 -1.38 -1.90 12.11
CA PHE A 183 -1.56 -1.88 13.55
C PHE A 183 -1.42 -3.30 14.12
N ASN A 184 -0.66 -3.44 15.21
CA ASN A 184 -0.72 -4.62 16.06
C ASN A 184 -2.01 -4.52 16.89
N ILE A 185 -3.07 -5.17 16.42
CA ILE A 185 -4.37 -5.28 17.09
C ILE A 185 -4.43 -6.60 17.84
#